data_AF-A0AAD9R007-F1
#
_entry.id   AF-A0AAD9R007-F1
#
_cell.length_a   1.000
_cell.length_b   1.000
_cell.length_c   1.000
_cell.angle_alpha   90.00
_cell.angle_beta   90.00
_cell.angle_gamma   90.00
#
_symmetry.space_group_name_H-M   'P 1'
#
loop_
_entity.id
_entity.type
_entity.pdbx_description
1 polymer ?
#
loop_
_entity_poly.entity_id
_entity_poly.type
_entity_poly.pdbx_seq_one_letter_code
_entity_poly.pdbx_strand_id
1 'polypeptide(L)'
;MANEMTGSLREQLSRRIEKAHELLERCRNLDKAVEGISKLERKIVAELKFLQSLVCDSGSLRSAQVKSTNLAFLEAVLLSAEQEKDVIAVFKPFCFLGFDLEELIVVVDVIADGGYCWIKVTARNASALHLTWQGEGDFGEKDILHQIKMLQNASNQHPWNFIPPQVMLFCYNGVTESLAKALSNCGINIKGTILADPGKELLSSDDCETFAQDRPHYKHNCVNLDITTMIALVSSLTNGGCGYFFKDTF
;
A
#
# COMPACT_ATOMS: atom_id res chain seq x y z
N MET A 1 -4.06 -26.05 -33.14
CA MET A 1 -4.98 -25.75 -32.02
C MET A 1 -4.48 -26.24 -30.65
N ALA A 2 -4.48 -27.55 -30.29
CA ALA A 2 -4.02 -27.97 -28.96
C ALA A 2 -2.52 -27.68 -28.69
N ASN A 3 -1.67 -27.82 -29.71
CA ASN A 3 -0.22 -27.61 -29.60
C ASN A 3 0.20 -26.11 -29.65
N GLU A 4 -0.67 -25.23 -30.14
CA GLU A 4 -0.43 -23.77 -30.15
C GLU A 4 -0.85 -23.14 -28.82
N MET A 5 -1.94 -23.63 -28.23
CA MET A 5 -2.42 -23.18 -26.91
C MET A 5 -1.41 -23.50 -25.80
N THR A 6 -0.73 -24.65 -25.87
CA THR A 6 0.34 -25.04 -24.94
C THR A 6 1.60 -24.21 -25.13
N GLY A 7 1.92 -23.81 -26.37
CA GLY A 7 3.02 -22.90 -26.68
C GLY A 7 2.83 -21.50 -26.07
N SER A 8 1.65 -20.90 -26.28
CA SER A 8 1.30 -19.57 -25.74
C SER A 8 1.29 -19.55 -24.20
N LEU A 9 0.82 -20.61 -23.54
CA LEU A 9 0.83 -20.73 -22.07
C LEU A 9 2.24 -20.81 -21.49
N ARG A 10 3.15 -21.55 -22.15
CA ARG A 10 4.55 -21.65 -21.72
C ARG A 10 5.30 -20.33 -21.87
N GLU A 11 5.01 -19.58 -22.94
CA GLU A 11 5.57 -18.25 -23.14
C GLU A 11 5.09 -17.26 -22.07
N GLN A 12 3.78 -17.25 -21.75
CA GLN A 12 3.23 -16.44 -20.67
C GLN A 12 3.83 -16.80 -19.30
N LEU A 13 4.06 -18.09 -19.04
CA LEU A 13 4.68 -18.55 -17.80
C LEU A 13 6.15 -18.10 -17.72
N SER A 14 6.90 -18.24 -18.82
CA SER A 14 8.31 -17.81 -18.91
C SER A 14 8.45 -16.31 -18.64
N ARG A 15 7.61 -15.50 -19.28
CA ARG A 15 7.58 -14.04 -19.06
C ARG A 15 7.29 -13.67 -17.61
N ARG A 16 6.44 -14.42 -16.92
CA ARG A 16 6.17 -14.20 -15.49
C ARG A 16 7.31 -14.61 -14.59
N ILE A 17 8.02 -15.68 -14.94
CA ILE A 17 9.23 -16.10 -14.22
C ILE A 17 10.31 -15.03 -14.36
N GLU A 18 10.54 -14.52 -15.57
CA GLU A 18 11.47 -13.40 -15.81
C GLU A 18 11.07 -12.18 -14.98
N LYS A 19 9.78 -11.82 -14.98
CA LYS A 19 9.27 -10.71 -14.18
C LYS A 19 9.49 -10.94 -12.67
N ALA A 20 9.28 -12.14 -12.16
CA ALA A 20 9.52 -12.48 -10.77
C ALA A 20 11.00 -12.32 -10.37
N HIS A 21 11.94 -12.67 -11.27
CA HIS A 21 13.37 -12.43 -11.06
C HIS A 21 13.69 -10.93 -11.03
N GLU A 22 13.15 -10.16 -11.98
CA GLU A 22 13.30 -8.69 -12.02
C GLU A 22 12.82 -8.04 -10.71
N LEU A 23 11.63 -8.43 -10.22
CA LEU A 23 11.09 -7.92 -8.95
C LEU A 23 11.98 -8.31 -7.75
N LEU A 24 12.59 -9.49 -7.79
CA LEU A 24 13.48 -9.95 -6.72
C LEU A 24 14.78 -9.13 -6.68
N GLU A 25 15.37 -8.84 -7.83
CA GLU A 25 16.56 -7.99 -7.92
C GLU A 25 16.26 -6.57 -7.43
N ARG A 26 15.15 -5.99 -7.87
CA ARG A 26 14.68 -4.67 -7.42
C ARG A 26 14.43 -4.63 -5.91
N CYS A 27 13.75 -5.64 -5.36
CA CYS A 27 13.50 -5.76 -3.93
C CYS A 27 14.80 -5.81 -3.10
N ARG A 28 15.86 -6.46 -3.63
CA ARG A 28 17.17 -6.53 -2.96
C ARG A 28 17.94 -5.22 -2.95
N ASN A 29 17.62 -4.31 -3.87
CA ASN A 29 18.25 -2.98 -3.96
C ASN A 29 17.59 -1.94 -3.03
N LEU A 30 16.46 -2.28 -2.42
CA LEU A 30 15.82 -1.41 -1.43
C LEU A 30 16.64 -1.33 -0.13
N ASP A 31 16.44 -0.24 0.62
CA ASP A 31 17.08 -0.03 1.91
C ASP A 31 16.65 -1.10 2.93
N LYS A 32 17.62 -1.87 3.42
CA LYS A 32 17.39 -2.96 4.39
C LYS A 32 16.93 -2.46 5.77
N ALA A 33 17.00 -1.17 6.05
CA ALA A 33 16.46 -0.57 7.27
C ALA A 33 14.92 -0.61 7.31
N VAL A 34 14.25 -0.69 6.16
CA VAL A 34 12.78 -0.73 6.07
C VAL A 34 12.25 -2.04 6.65
N GLU A 35 11.36 -1.94 7.64
CA GLU A 35 10.75 -3.08 8.31
C GLU A 35 9.94 -3.92 7.32
N GLY A 36 10.15 -5.24 7.30
CA GLY A 36 9.33 -6.15 6.49
C GLY A 36 9.79 -6.38 5.05
N ILE A 37 10.88 -5.76 4.58
CA ILE A 37 11.43 -6.06 3.23
C ILE A 37 11.76 -7.55 3.08
N SER A 38 12.36 -8.19 4.08
CA SER A 38 12.61 -9.64 4.03
C SER A 38 11.33 -10.47 3.92
N LYS A 39 10.17 -9.94 4.31
CA LYS A 39 8.86 -10.57 4.11
C LYS A 39 8.39 -10.39 2.66
N LEU A 40 8.61 -9.21 2.06
CA LEU A 40 8.38 -8.98 0.63
C LEU A 40 9.27 -9.89 -0.24
N GLU A 41 10.58 -9.96 0.06
CA GLU A 41 11.52 -10.85 -0.63
C GLU A 41 11.05 -12.32 -0.57
N ARG A 42 10.70 -12.81 0.64
CA ARG A 42 10.20 -14.18 0.80
C ARG A 42 8.92 -14.45 0.01
N LYS A 43 8.01 -13.48 -0.07
CA LYS A 43 6.78 -13.60 -0.88
C LYS A 43 7.10 -13.70 -2.37
N ILE A 44 8.02 -12.87 -2.88
CA ILE A 44 8.47 -12.93 -4.28
C ILE A 44 9.16 -14.27 -4.57
N VAL A 45 10.04 -14.74 -3.69
CA VAL A 45 10.71 -16.05 -3.83
C VAL A 45 9.71 -17.21 -3.82
N ALA A 46 8.70 -17.16 -2.95
CA ALA A 46 7.65 -18.20 -2.93
C ALA A 46 6.85 -18.22 -4.24
N GLU A 47 6.50 -17.06 -4.78
CA GLU A 47 5.81 -16.93 -6.06
C GLU A 47 6.68 -17.45 -7.22
N LEU A 48 7.98 -17.12 -7.22
CA LEU A 48 8.94 -17.61 -8.20
C LEU A 48 9.02 -19.15 -8.18
N LYS A 49 9.14 -19.76 -6.99
CA LYS A 49 9.16 -21.22 -6.82
C LYS A 49 7.87 -21.87 -7.30
N PHE A 50 6.73 -21.24 -7.03
CA PHE A 50 5.44 -21.69 -7.55
C PHE A 50 5.42 -21.68 -9.08
N LEU A 51 5.81 -20.58 -9.71
CA LEU A 51 5.85 -20.47 -11.17
C LEU A 51 6.82 -21.47 -11.80
N GLN A 52 7.99 -21.68 -11.19
CA GLN A 52 8.96 -22.69 -11.63
C GLN A 52 8.42 -24.12 -11.50
N SER A 53 7.66 -24.42 -10.43
CA SER A 53 7.03 -25.74 -10.26
C SER A 53 6.03 -26.06 -11.36
N LEU A 54 5.31 -25.04 -11.87
CA LEU A 54 4.38 -25.19 -13.00
C LEU A 54 5.07 -25.48 -14.34
N VAL A 55 6.36 -25.17 -14.47
CA VAL A 55 7.16 -25.53 -15.66
C VAL A 55 7.54 -27.01 -15.62
N CYS A 56 7.86 -27.52 -14.44
CA CYS A 56 8.28 -28.90 -14.22
C CYS A 56 7.10 -29.89 -14.29
N ASP A 57 5.91 -29.49 -13.83
CA ASP A 57 4.70 -30.31 -13.93
C ASP A 57 4.23 -30.40 -15.40
N SER A 58 4.54 -31.53 -16.02
CA SER A 58 4.22 -31.84 -17.42
C SER A 58 2.75 -32.24 -17.64
N GLY A 59 1.97 -32.33 -16.57
CA GLY A 59 0.54 -32.62 -16.61
C GLY A 59 -0.26 -31.40 -17.06
N SER A 60 -1.47 -31.63 -17.60
CA SER A 60 -2.48 -30.64 -18.01
C SER A 60 -2.36 -29.31 -17.25
N LEU A 61 -1.59 -28.36 -17.82
CA LEU A 61 -1.44 -27.00 -17.32
C LEU A 61 -2.83 -26.38 -17.31
N ARG A 62 -3.47 -26.34 -16.14
CA ARG A 62 -4.78 -25.72 -15.98
C ARG A 62 -4.55 -24.22 -16.12
N SER A 63 -5.00 -23.66 -17.24
CA SER A 63 -4.93 -22.22 -17.56
C SER A 63 -5.39 -21.30 -16.42
N ALA A 64 -6.23 -21.80 -15.50
CA ALA A 64 -6.65 -21.14 -14.28
C ALA A 64 -5.50 -20.84 -13.28
N GLN A 65 -4.53 -21.74 -13.10
CA GLN A 65 -3.42 -21.56 -12.15
C GLN A 65 -2.44 -20.49 -12.62
N VAL A 66 -2.24 -20.39 -13.93
CA VAL A 66 -1.42 -19.36 -14.57
C VAL A 66 -2.07 -17.99 -14.38
N LYS A 67 -3.40 -17.85 -14.38
CA LYS A 67 -4.07 -16.55 -14.21
C LYS A 67 -4.05 -16.00 -12.77
N SER A 68 -3.91 -16.85 -11.76
CA SER A 68 -4.01 -16.49 -10.34
C SER A 68 -2.66 -16.17 -9.67
N THR A 69 -1.77 -15.47 -10.37
CA THR A 69 -0.46 -15.09 -9.81
C THR A 69 -0.58 -13.87 -8.89
N ASN A 70 0.15 -13.87 -7.78
CA ASN A 70 0.24 -12.71 -6.89
C ASN A 70 1.27 -11.67 -7.38
N LEU A 71 1.93 -11.89 -8.53
CA LEU A 71 2.99 -11.01 -9.02
C LEU A 71 2.55 -9.57 -9.19
N ALA A 72 1.34 -9.31 -9.72
CA ALA A 72 0.86 -7.94 -9.91
C ALA A 72 0.71 -7.20 -8.57
N PHE A 73 0.27 -7.90 -7.52
CA PHE A 73 0.18 -7.33 -6.18
C PHE A 73 1.58 -7.07 -5.59
N LEU A 74 2.50 -8.03 -5.72
CA LEU A 74 3.87 -7.88 -5.20
C LEU A 74 4.63 -6.77 -5.94
N GLU A 75 4.44 -6.66 -7.25
CA GLU A 75 4.97 -5.56 -8.07
C GLU A 75 4.42 -4.21 -7.61
N ALA A 76 3.10 -4.13 -7.38
CA ALA A 76 2.48 -2.89 -6.93
C ALA A 76 2.98 -2.45 -5.54
N VAL A 77 3.19 -3.39 -4.62
CA VAL A 77 3.80 -3.11 -3.31
C VAL A 77 5.25 -2.64 -3.48
N LEU A 78 6.03 -3.30 -4.33
CA LEU A 78 7.42 -2.94 -4.59
C LEU A 78 7.53 -1.54 -5.23
N LEU A 79 6.73 -1.26 -6.25
CA LEU A 79 6.65 0.05 -6.89
C LEU A 79 6.26 1.15 -5.88
N SER A 80 5.34 0.86 -4.97
CA SER A 80 4.99 1.80 -3.90
C SER A 80 6.18 2.02 -2.95
N ALA A 81 6.90 0.96 -2.57
CA ALA A 81 8.07 1.09 -1.72
C ALA A 81 9.23 1.85 -2.39
N GLU A 82 9.36 1.78 -3.72
CA GLU A 82 10.41 2.48 -4.49
C GLU A 82 10.09 3.96 -4.76
N GLN A 83 8.81 4.30 -4.98
CA GLN A 83 8.41 5.64 -5.42
C GLN A 83 8.08 6.59 -4.27
N GLU A 84 7.69 6.05 -3.12
CA GLU A 84 7.24 6.84 -1.98
C GLU A 84 8.43 7.31 -1.14
N LYS A 85 8.25 8.44 -0.45
CA LYS A 85 9.32 9.04 0.36
C LYS A 85 9.33 8.42 1.75
N ASP A 86 10.52 8.31 2.35
CA ASP A 86 10.74 7.89 3.73
C ASP A 86 9.89 6.67 4.12
N VAL A 87 9.97 5.61 3.31
CA VAL A 87 9.28 4.34 3.57
C VAL A 87 9.90 3.70 4.80
N ILE A 88 9.07 3.36 5.80
CA ILE A 88 9.55 2.80 7.08
C ILE A 88 9.19 1.33 7.25
N ALA A 89 8.13 0.86 6.61
CA ALA A 89 7.69 -0.53 6.73
C ALA A 89 6.85 -1.01 5.53
N VAL A 90 6.84 -2.32 5.31
CA VAL A 90 5.93 -3.02 4.40
C VAL A 90 5.27 -4.22 5.08
N PHE A 91 4.01 -4.52 4.74
CA PHE A 91 3.20 -5.62 5.30
C PHE A 91 3.12 -5.63 6.84
N LYS A 92 3.00 -4.45 7.44
CA LYS A 92 2.96 -4.28 8.90
C LYS A 92 1.53 -4.48 9.44
N PRO A 93 1.32 -5.42 10.38
CA PRO A 93 0.04 -5.62 11.03
C PRO A 93 -0.20 -4.57 12.12
N PHE A 94 -1.45 -4.17 12.29
CA PHE A 94 -1.93 -3.29 13.36
C PHE A 94 -3.19 -3.87 13.99
N CYS A 95 -3.20 -3.97 15.31
CA CYS A 95 -4.34 -4.45 16.09
C CYS A 95 -5.21 -3.25 16.49
N PHE A 96 -6.50 -3.29 16.21
CA PHE A 96 -7.42 -2.19 16.49
C PHE A 96 -8.79 -2.72 16.93
N LEU A 97 -9.57 -1.87 17.59
CA LEU A 97 -10.96 -2.17 17.94
C LEU A 97 -11.87 -1.87 16.75
N GLY A 98 -12.57 -2.90 16.26
CA GLY A 98 -13.59 -2.80 15.23
C GLY A 98 -14.81 -1.98 15.69
N PHE A 99 -15.76 -1.79 14.77
CA PHE A 99 -16.99 -1.04 15.07
C PHE A 99 -17.86 -1.73 16.13
N ASP A 100 -17.79 -3.06 16.21
CA ASP A 100 -18.49 -3.89 17.20
C ASP A 100 -17.65 -4.17 18.45
N LEU A 101 -16.60 -3.38 18.70
CA LEU A 101 -15.67 -3.52 19.83
C LEU A 101 -14.87 -4.83 19.86
N GLU A 102 -14.84 -5.55 18.73
CA GLU A 102 -14.00 -6.72 18.53
C GLU A 102 -12.54 -6.34 18.24
N GLU A 103 -11.58 -7.09 18.77
CA GLU A 103 -10.17 -6.92 18.42
C GLU A 103 -9.90 -7.51 17.03
N LEU A 104 -9.46 -6.65 16.12
CA LEU A 104 -9.19 -7.00 14.74
C LEU A 104 -7.77 -6.62 14.34
N ILE A 105 -7.27 -7.26 13.28
CA ILE A 105 -5.97 -6.97 12.72
C ILE A 105 -6.14 -6.50 11.28
N VAL A 106 -5.55 -5.36 10.94
CA VAL A 106 -5.38 -4.92 9.57
C VAL A 106 -3.90 -4.96 9.19
N VAL A 107 -3.60 -5.32 7.96
CA VAL A 107 -2.24 -5.25 7.42
C VAL A 107 -2.14 -4.08 6.45
N VAL A 108 -1.27 -3.13 6.78
CA VAL A 108 -0.87 -2.03 5.91
C VAL A 108 0.21 -2.54 4.97
N ASP A 109 0.04 -2.30 3.66
CA ASP A 109 0.94 -2.88 2.66
C ASP A 109 2.24 -2.09 2.56
N VAL A 110 2.18 -0.75 2.57
CA VAL A 110 3.35 0.15 2.66
C VAL A 110 3.07 1.29 3.64
N ILE A 111 4.04 1.61 4.50
CA ILE A 111 4.03 2.79 5.35
C ILE A 111 5.10 3.77 4.86
N ALA A 112 4.65 4.94 4.41
CA ALA A 112 5.46 5.96 3.78
C ALA A 112 5.38 7.29 4.55
N ASP A 113 6.09 8.29 4.03
CA ASP A 113 6.19 9.64 4.58
C ASP A 113 6.57 9.62 6.07
N GLY A 114 7.55 8.79 6.44
CA GLY A 114 8.06 8.68 7.80
C GLY A 114 7.05 8.15 8.82
N GLY A 115 5.96 7.51 8.37
CA GLY A 115 4.89 6.96 9.24
C GLY A 115 3.54 7.63 9.07
N TYR A 116 3.47 8.78 8.40
CA TYR A 116 2.25 9.57 8.25
C TYR A 116 1.36 9.12 7.09
N CYS A 117 1.81 8.21 6.23
CA CYS A 117 0.99 7.69 5.12
C CYS A 117 0.91 6.17 5.17
N TRP A 118 -0.31 5.64 5.22
CA TRP A 118 -0.62 4.21 5.12
C TRP A 118 -1.18 3.91 3.74
N ILE A 119 -0.45 3.12 2.97
CA ILE A 119 -0.84 2.76 1.61
C ILE A 119 -1.35 1.32 1.61
N LYS A 120 -2.61 1.17 1.19
CA LYS A 120 -3.19 -0.11 0.82
C LYS A 120 -3.02 -0.31 -0.67
N VAL A 121 -2.63 -1.50 -1.09
CA VAL A 121 -2.41 -1.84 -2.49
C VAL A 121 -3.49 -2.81 -2.97
N THR A 122 -4.06 -2.56 -4.15
CA THR A 122 -4.90 -3.52 -4.86
C THR A 122 -4.43 -3.70 -6.29
N ALA A 123 -4.26 -4.96 -6.69
CA ALA A 123 -3.99 -5.36 -8.06
C ALA A 123 -5.21 -6.06 -8.71
N ARG A 124 -6.39 -5.97 -8.10
CA ARG A 124 -7.62 -6.46 -8.73
C ARG A 124 -7.95 -5.62 -9.96
N ASN A 125 -8.55 -6.24 -10.96
CA ASN A 125 -9.03 -5.54 -12.14
C ASN A 125 -10.10 -4.50 -11.73
N ALA A 126 -10.06 -3.30 -12.31
CA ALA A 126 -10.96 -2.20 -11.97
C ALA A 126 -12.44 -2.55 -12.12
N SER A 127 -12.80 -3.29 -13.17
CA SER A 127 -14.19 -3.74 -13.39
C SER A 127 -14.61 -4.75 -12.32
N ALA A 128 -13.73 -5.69 -11.95
CA ALA A 128 -14.02 -6.63 -10.87
C ALA A 128 -14.20 -5.91 -9.52
N LEU A 129 -13.35 -4.91 -9.21
CA LEU A 129 -13.52 -4.07 -8.03
C LEU A 129 -14.85 -3.32 -8.03
N HIS A 130 -15.26 -2.80 -9.19
CA HIS A 130 -16.53 -2.09 -9.34
C HIS A 130 -17.74 -3.00 -9.12
N LEU A 131 -17.72 -4.22 -9.67
CA LEU A 131 -18.80 -5.20 -9.49
C LEU A 131 -18.90 -5.66 -8.04
N THR A 132 -17.78 -5.96 -7.37
CA THR A 132 -17.77 -6.26 -5.93
C THR A 132 -18.37 -5.10 -5.13
N TRP A 133 -18.03 -3.85 -5.47
CA TRP A 133 -18.58 -2.66 -4.82
C TRP A 133 -20.09 -2.49 -5.04
N GLN A 134 -20.62 -2.86 -6.20
CA GLN A 134 -22.05 -2.86 -6.48
C GLN A 134 -22.83 -4.00 -5.82
N GLY A 135 -22.15 -4.89 -5.08
CA GLY A 135 -22.77 -6.03 -4.41
C GLY A 135 -22.80 -7.31 -5.25
N GLU A 136 -22.12 -7.35 -6.39
CA GLU A 136 -21.93 -8.55 -7.21
C GLU A 136 -20.65 -9.33 -6.81
N GLY A 137 -20.18 -9.14 -5.59
CA GLY A 137 -19.05 -9.90 -5.03
C GLY A 137 -19.44 -11.30 -4.57
N ASP A 138 -18.43 -12.14 -4.32
CA ASP A 138 -18.66 -13.45 -3.73
C ASP A 138 -19.20 -13.33 -2.29
N PHE A 139 -19.95 -14.32 -1.83
CA PHE A 139 -20.50 -14.32 -0.47
C PHE A 139 -19.39 -14.18 0.59
N GLY A 140 -19.50 -13.16 1.44
CA GLY A 140 -18.51 -12.84 2.47
C GLY A 140 -17.34 -11.98 1.98
N GLU A 141 -17.29 -11.62 0.70
CA GLU A 141 -16.32 -10.67 0.18
C GLU A 141 -16.65 -9.25 0.68
N LYS A 142 -15.76 -8.70 1.51
CA LYS A 142 -15.87 -7.31 1.97
C LYS A 142 -15.50 -6.38 0.82
N ASP A 143 -16.38 -5.43 0.50
CA ASP A 143 -16.12 -4.43 -0.52
C ASP A 143 -14.89 -3.56 -0.15
N ILE A 144 -14.31 -2.94 -1.18
CA ILE A 144 -13.11 -2.12 -1.01
C ILE A 144 -13.37 -0.94 -0.06
N LEU A 145 -14.59 -0.38 -0.05
CA LEU A 145 -14.96 0.71 0.85
C LEU A 145 -14.94 0.28 2.32
N HIS A 146 -15.45 -0.90 2.65
CA HIS A 146 -15.38 -1.44 3.99
C HIS A 146 -13.93 -1.67 4.41
N GLN A 147 -13.09 -2.23 3.53
CA GLN A 147 -11.65 -2.40 3.81
C GLN A 147 -10.98 -1.06 4.12
N ILE A 148 -11.30 0.00 3.36
CA ILE A 148 -10.80 1.35 3.61
C ILE A 148 -11.29 1.91 4.94
N LYS A 149 -12.57 1.76 5.28
CA LYS A 149 -13.12 2.22 6.57
C LYS A 149 -12.44 1.52 7.75
N MET A 150 -12.17 0.22 7.64
CA MET A 150 -11.43 -0.54 8.65
C MET A 150 -10.00 0.00 8.80
N LEU A 151 -9.35 0.33 7.68
CA LEU A 151 -8.00 0.88 7.68
C LEU A 151 -7.95 2.30 8.27
N GLN A 152 -8.96 3.14 7.99
CA GLN A 152 -9.10 4.48 8.60
C GLN A 152 -9.35 4.38 10.10
N ASN A 153 -10.21 3.45 10.54
CA ASN A 153 -10.43 3.21 11.97
C ASN A 153 -9.14 2.76 12.67
N ALA A 154 -8.41 1.82 12.06
CA ALA A 154 -7.11 1.40 12.55
C ALA A 154 -6.10 2.57 12.61
N SER A 155 -6.01 3.40 11.56
CA SER A 155 -5.13 4.58 11.54
C SER A 155 -5.41 5.54 12.70
N ASN A 156 -6.69 5.83 12.97
CA ASN A 156 -7.09 6.72 14.06
C ASN A 156 -6.69 6.20 15.44
N GLN A 157 -6.58 4.88 15.60
CA GLN A 157 -6.14 4.24 16.85
C GLN A 157 -4.60 4.12 16.95
N HIS A 158 -3.87 4.41 15.87
CA HIS A 158 -2.40 4.35 15.81
C HIS A 158 -1.79 5.67 15.34
N PRO A 159 -1.97 6.75 16.10
CA PRO A 159 -1.41 8.03 15.72
C PRO A 159 0.12 7.98 15.75
N TRP A 160 0.74 8.44 14.67
CA TRP A 160 2.18 8.64 14.58
C TRP A 160 2.50 10.08 15.02
N ASN A 161 3.24 10.24 16.12
CA ASN A 161 3.44 11.55 16.76
C ASN A 161 2.13 12.31 16.98
N PHE A 162 1.10 11.63 17.53
CA PHE A 162 -0.23 12.18 17.82
C PHE A 162 -1.09 12.54 16.60
N ILE A 163 -0.64 12.23 15.38
CA ILE A 163 -1.39 12.46 14.15
C ILE A 163 -1.74 11.11 13.52
N PRO A 164 -3.03 10.80 13.31
CA PRO A 164 -3.45 9.63 12.56
C PRO A 164 -2.83 9.61 11.15
N PRO A 165 -2.19 8.52 10.72
CA PRO A 165 -1.66 8.41 9.36
C PRO A 165 -2.75 8.55 8.30
N GLN A 166 -2.50 9.31 7.24
CA GLN A 166 -3.42 9.39 6.11
C GLN A 166 -3.48 8.04 5.39
N VAL A 167 -4.70 7.56 5.16
CA VAL A 167 -4.92 6.34 4.38
C VAL A 167 -4.98 6.67 2.89
N MET A 168 -4.24 5.90 2.10
CA MET A 168 -4.21 5.97 0.64
C MET A 168 -4.47 4.58 0.04
N LEU A 169 -5.16 4.53 -1.10
CA LEU A 169 -5.33 3.31 -1.90
C LEU A 169 -4.56 3.43 -3.22
N PHE A 170 -3.67 2.47 -3.48
CA PHE A 170 -3.03 2.31 -4.78
C PHE A 170 -3.71 1.22 -5.60
N CYS A 171 -4.38 1.62 -6.68
CA CYS A 171 -5.06 0.77 -7.63
C CYS A 171 -4.15 0.49 -8.84
N TYR A 172 -3.36 -0.59 -8.75
CA TYR A 172 -2.33 -0.91 -9.75
C TYR A 172 -2.90 -1.14 -11.15
N ASN A 173 -4.04 -1.83 -11.24
CA ASN A 173 -4.74 -2.11 -12.50
C ASN A 173 -5.87 -1.10 -12.79
N GLY A 174 -5.76 0.09 -12.20
CA GLY A 174 -6.72 1.18 -12.33
C GLY A 174 -7.95 1.04 -11.44
N VAL A 175 -8.78 2.07 -11.49
CA VAL A 175 -10.04 2.19 -10.75
C VAL A 175 -11.09 2.85 -11.65
N THR A 176 -12.33 2.43 -11.52
CA THR A 176 -13.43 3.02 -12.30
C THR A 176 -13.81 4.40 -11.78
N GLU A 177 -14.26 5.29 -12.65
CA GLU A 177 -14.58 6.69 -12.30
C GLU A 177 -15.56 6.79 -11.11
N SER A 178 -16.66 6.04 -11.15
CA SER A 178 -17.66 6.10 -10.08
C SER A 178 -17.11 5.57 -8.75
N LEU A 179 -16.29 4.51 -8.79
CA LEU A 179 -15.66 3.96 -7.59
C LEU A 179 -14.59 4.91 -7.04
N ALA A 180 -13.80 5.56 -7.91
CA ALA A 180 -12.81 6.55 -7.51
C ALA A 180 -13.46 7.75 -6.82
N LYS A 181 -14.61 8.22 -7.33
CA LYS A 181 -15.41 9.26 -6.67
C LYS A 181 -15.94 8.80 -5.31
N ALA A 182 -16.48 7.59 -5.22
CA ALA A 182 -16.99 7.04 -3.95
C ALA A 182 -15.89 6.91 -2.88
N LEU A 183 -14.70 6.44 -3.27
CA LEU A 183 -13.52 6.33 -2.41
C LEU A 183 -13.00 7.71 -1.98
N SER A 184 -12.96 8.68 -2.91
CA SER A 184 -12.55 10.06 -2.61
C SER A 184 -13.51 10.72 -1.62
N ASN A 185 -14.82 10.49 -1.76
CA ASN A 185 -15.84 10.97 -0.83
C ASN A 185 -15.71 10.36 0.58
N CYS A 186 -15.02 9.21 0.71
CA CYS A 186 -14.67 8.62 2.00
C CYS A 186 -13.41 9.25 2.63
N GLY A 187 -12.81 10.26 1.98
CA GLY A 187 -11.69 11.03 2.52
C GLY A 187 -10.32 10.35 2.41
N ILE A 188 -10.15 9.43 1.45
CA ILE A 188 -8.84 8.84 1.15
C ILE A 188 -8.28 9.34 -0.17
N ASN A 189 -6.95 9.37 -0.26
CA ASN A 189 -6.26 9.62 -1.51
C ASN A 189 -6.19 8.33 -2.32
N ILE A 190 -6.35 8.45 -3.63
CA ILE A 190 -6.30 7.32 -4.56
C ILE A 190 -5.17 7.57 -5.55
N LYS A 191 -4.38 6.53 -5.79
CA LYS A 191 -3.34 6.48 -6.82
C LYS A 191 -3.72 5.42 -7.84
N GLY A 192 -3.72 5.76 -9.12
CA GLY A 192 -3.97 4.80 -10.21
C GLY A 192 -4.65 5.44 -11.41
N THR A 193 -4.74 4.69 -12.51
CA THR A 193 -5.40 5.13 -13.74
C THR A 193 -6.92 5.09 -13.58
N ILE A 194 -7.61 6.15 -13.98
CA ILE A 194 -9.08 6.15 -14.04
C ILE A 194 -9.54 5.45 -15.31
N LEU A 195 -10.46 4.50 -15.15
CA LEU A 195 -11.08 3.75 -16.23
C LEU A 195 -12.59 4.01 -16.27
N ALA A 196 -13.19 3.80 -17.43
CA ALA A 196 -14.64 3.94 -17.59
C ALA A 196 -15.40 2.91 -16.73
N ASP A 197 -16.61 3.25 -16.30
CA ASP A 197 -17.48 2.31 -15.60
C ASP A 197 -17.86 1.12 -16.52
N PRO A 198 -18.01 -0.10 -16.00
CA PRO A 198 -18.47 -1.24 -16.77
C PRO A 198 -19.82 -0.95 -17.44
N GLY A 199 -19.94 -1.23 -18.74
CA GLY A 199 -21.16 -0.97 -19.51
C GLY A 199 -21.30 0.45 -20.07
N LYS A 200 -20.38 1.37 -19.75
CA LYS A 200 -20.22 2.64 -20.47
C LYS A 200 -19.04 2.50 -21.42
N GLU A 201 -19.30 2.02 -22.64
CA GLU A 201 -18.29 2.09 -23.70
C GLU A 201 -18.08 3.57 -24.08
N LEU A 202 -16.90 4.11 -23.77
CA LEU A 202 -16.50 5.41 -24.24
C LEU A 202 -16.40 5.37 -25.77
N LEU A 203 -17.24 6.14 -26.46
CA LEU A 203 -17.03 6.50 -27.85
C LEU A 203 -15.78 7.39 -27.91
N SER A 204 -14.62 6.76 -28.14
CA SER A 204 -13.33 7.33 -28.51
C SER A 204 -12.82 8.56 -27.71
N SER A 205 -11.77 8.37 -26.91
CA SER A 205 -10.51 9.13 -26.98
C SER A 205 -9.54 8.65 -25.89
N ASP A 206 -8.25 8.63 -26.22
CA ASP A 206 -7.09 8.09 -25.50
C ASP A 206 -6.73 8.76 -24.16
N ASP A 207 -7.70 9.34 -23.45
CA ASP A 207 -7.40 10.11 -22.23
C ASP A 207 -7.43 9.22 -20.97
N CYS A 208 -6.42 8.35 -20.84
CA CYS A 208 -6.13 7.70 -19.57
C CYS A 208 -5.48 8.75 -18.64
N GLU A 209 -6.27 9.32 -17.74
CA GLU A 209 -5.74 10.23 -16.71
C GLU A 209 -5.22 9.43 -15.52
N THR A 210 -3.98 9.72 -15.13
CA THR A 210 -3.41 9.22 -13.87
C THR A 210 -3.97 10.07 -12.74
N PHE A 211 -4.85 9.50 -11.92
CA PHE A 211 -5.36 10.18 -10.74
C PHE A 211 -4.28 10.12 -9.65
N ALA A 212 -3.63 11.26 -9.45
CA ALA A 212 -2.77 11.50 -8.30
C ALA A 212 -3.32 12.75 -7.62
N GLN A 213 -4.05 12.58 -6.52
CA GLN A 213 -4.36 13.71 -5.66
C GLN A 213 -3.07 14.15 -4.98
N ASP A 214 -2.72 15.43 -5.14
CA ASP A 214 -1.66 16.05 -4.36
C ASP A 214 -1.94 15.80 -2.88
N ARG A 215 -1.03 15.09 -2.22
CA ARG A 215 -1.10 14.90 -0.78
C ARG A 215 -1.07 16.28 -0.13
N PRO A 216 -1.94 16.59 0.83
CA PRO A 216 -1.70 17.72 1.70
C PRO A 216 -0.34 17.47 2.36
N HIS A 217 0.66 18.27 1.96
CA HIS A 217 1.97 18.21 2.58
C HIS A 217 1.75 18.60 4.04
N TYR A 218 1.92 17.64 4.96
CA TYR A 218 1.81 17.90 6.39
C TYR A 218 2.92 18.87 6.76
N LYS A 219 2.60 20.17 6.72
CA LYS A 219 3.49 21.22 7.18
C LYS A 219 3.65 21.03 8.67
N HIS A 220 4.80 20.51 9.08
CA HIS A 220 5.15 20.25 10.47
C HIS A 220 5.25 21.58 11.24
N ASN A 221 4.13 22.15 11.65
CA ASN A 221 4.07 23.38 12.44
C ASN A 221 4.19 23.12 13.94
N CYS A 222 4.17 21.86 14.38
CA CYS A 222 4.29 21.47 15.77
C CYS A 222 5.49 20.53 15.93
N VAL A 223 6.45 20.93 16.77
CA VAL A 223 7.52 20.05 17.24
C VAL A 223 6.96 19.26 18.41
N ASN A 224 7.03 17.93 18.33
CA ASN A 224 6.63 17.07 19.44
C ASN A 224 7.68 17.19 20.56
N LEU A 225 7.38 17.99 21.59
CA LEU A 225 8.20 18.12 22.79
C LEU A 225 7.71 17.11 23.81
N ASP A 226 8.29 15.91 23.83
CA ASP A 226 8.08 14.99 24.95
C ASP A 226 8.62 15.62 26.25
N ILE A 227 8.20 15.08 27.41
CA ILE A 227 8.64 15.62 28.72
C ILE A 227 10.17 15.67 28.79
N THR A 228 10.88 14.68 28.22
CA THR A 228 12.34 14.61 28.21
C THR A 228 12.97 15.72 27.37
N THR A 229 12.44 15.98 26.18
CA THR A 229 12.89 17.03 25.25
C THR A 229 12.54 18.40 25.82
N MET A 230 11.39 18.54 26.47
CA MET A 230 11.03 19.78 27.16
C MET A 230 11.96 20.03 28.34
N ILE A 231 12.30 19.02 29.14
CA ILE A 231 13.29 19.12 30.23
C ILE A 231 14.68 19.44 29.66
N ALA A 232 15.09 18.80 28.57
CA ALA A 232 16.38 19.08 27.93
C ALA A 232 16.45 20.50 27.38
N LEU A 233 15.38 20.97 26.74
CA LEU A 233 15.25 22.32 26.21
C LEU A 233 15.26 23.34 27.35
N VAL A 234 14.43 23.16 28.38
CA VAL A 234 14.40 24.01 29.57
C VAL A 234 15.76 24.01 30.25
N SER A 235 16.38 22.85 30.48
CA SER A 235 17.73 22.73 31.04
C SER A 235 18.77 23.48 30.19
N SER A 236 18.73 23.38 28.86
CA SER A 236 19.64 24.14 27.98
C SER A 236 19.41 25.65 28.03
N LEU A 237 18.15 26.09 28.08
CA LEU A 237 17.77 27.50 28.10
C LEU A 237 18.03 28.13 29.48
N THR A 238 17.91 27.34 30.56
CA THR A 238 18.08 27.81 31.94
C THR A 238 19.50 27.64 32.46
N ASN A 239 20.31 26.72 31.90
CA ASN A 239 21.73 26.59 32.25
C ASN A 239 22.60 27.74 31.73
N GLY A 240 22.07 28.65 30.92
CA GLY A 240 22.77 29.89 30.53
C GLY A 240 22.92 30.93 31.66
N GLY A 241 22.34 30.68 32.84
CA GLY A 241 22.39 31.55 34.01
C GLY A 241 23.11 30.97 35.23
N CYS A 242 23.74 29.79 35.13
CA CYS A 242 24.34 29.11 36.28
C CYS A 242 25.50 29.88 36.96
N GLY A 243 26.02 30.93 36.31
CA GLY A 243 27.01 31.86 36.85
C GLY A 243 26.49 33.28 37.12
N TYR A 244 25.19 33.51 37.11
CA TYR A 244 24.62 34.84 37.34
C TYR A 244 24.69 35.22 38.83
N PHE A 245 25.62 36.10 39.19
CA PHE A 245 25.71 36.67 40.53
C PHE A 245 24.76 37.87 40.66
N PHE A 246 23.77 37.74 41.54
CA PHE A 246 22.88 38.84 41.88
C PHE A 246 23.69 39.92 42.61
N LYS A 247 23.76 41.14 42.05
CA LYS A 247 24.36 42.28 42.73
C LYS A 247 23.30 42.91 43.63
N ASP A 248 23.32 42.55 44.91
CA ASP A 248 22.57 43.28 45.91
C ASP A 248 23.21 44.67 46.08
N THR A 249 22.54 45.69 45.59
CA THR A 249 22.80 47.09 45.95
C THR A 249 22.18 47.33 47.32
N PHE A 250 23.02 47.31 48.36
CA PHE A 250 22.75 48.00 49.63
C PHE A 250 22.87 49.51 49.44
#